data_AF-A0A7S1JXK5-F1
#
_entry.id   AF-A0A7S1JXK5-F1
#
_cell.length_a   1.000
_cell.length_b   1.000
_cell.length_c   1.000
_cell.angle_alpha   90.00
_cell.angle_beta   90.00
_cell.angle_gamma   90.00
#
_symmetry.space_group_name_H-M   'P 1'
#
loop_
_entity.id
_entity.type
_entity.pdbx_description
1 polymer ?
#
loop_
_entity_poly.entity_id
_entity_poly.type
_entity_poly.pdbx_seq_one_letter_code
_entity_poly.pdbx_strand_id
1 'polypeptide(L)'
;ALDPQWLPTIDPKTDAMGCMKDVVECVSFKESGAHQWKHDFFPWVEVAHPVLGKREVLQKGSTFEGVLRKEVRALISEHIVLGAALMPGAGFLEAMSSAGAAAMEPPLGQSIDLSGKKRSA
;
A
#
# COMPACT_ATOMS: atom_id res chain seq x y z
N ALA A 1 -28.55 25.02 -6.38
CA ALA A 1 -27.18 25.58 -6.39
C ALA A 1 -26.96 26.21 -5.03
N LEU A 2 -26.05 25.66 -4.22
CA LEU A 2 -25.69 26.23 -2.93
C LEU A 2 -24.78 27.42 -3.20
N ASP A 3 -25.26 28.62 -2.85
CA ASP A 3 -24.50 29.85 -2.95
C ASP A 3 -23.46 29.84 -1.82
N PRO A 4 -22.14 29.93 -2.10
CA PRO A 4 -21.11 29.92 -1.06
C PRO A 4 -21.08 31.27 -0.35
N GLN A 5 -22.13 31.57 0.42
CA GLN A 5 -22.15 32.72 1.29
C GLN A 5 -21.17 32.45 2.44
N TRP A 6 -20.14 33.29 2.52
CA TRP A 6 -19.08 33.20 3.51
C TRP A 6 -19.68 33.28 4.92
N LEU A 7 -19.46 32.24 5.74
CA LEU A 7 -19.95 32.19 7.12
C LEU A 7 -19.32 33.34 7.92
N PRO A 8 -20.11 34.14 8.66
CA PRO A 8 -19.55 35.23 9.44
C PRO A 8 -18.61 34.64 10.50
N THR A 9 -17.36 35.12 10.50
CA THR A 9 -16.39 34.78 11.54
C THR A 9 -16.94 35.25 12.89
N ILE A 10 -16.76 34.44 13.94
CA ILE A 10 -16.97 34.86 15.33
C ILE A 10 -16.09 36.10 15.56
N ASP A 11 -16.68 37.28 15.44
CA ASP A 11 -16.05 38.54 15.84
C ASP A 11 -16.35 38.72 17.33
N PRO A 12 -15.33 38.79 18.20
CA PRO A 12 -15.53 38.87 19.66
C PRO A 12 -16.28 40.13 20.13
N LYS A 13 -16.60 41.07 19.25
CA LYS A 13 -17.32 42.32 19.58
C LYS A 13 -18.83 42.25 19.33
N THR A 14 -19.33 41.23 18.63
CA THR A 14 -20.77 41.02 18.40
C THR A 14 -21.26 39.84 19.23
N ASP A 15 -22.39 40.02 19.93
CA ASP A 15 -23.04 38.92 20.68
C ASP A 15 -23.71 37.97 19.69
N ALA A 16 -22.89 37.08 19.12
CA ALA A 16 -23.24 36.21 18.01
C ALA A 16 -23.54 34.78 18.48
N MET A 17 -24.10 34.61 19.68
CA MET A 17 -24.59 33.30 20.15
C MET A 17 -25.62 32.67 19.20
N GLY A 18 -26.34 33.50 18.42
CA GLY A 18 -27.22 33.04 17.34
C GLY A 18 -26.46 32.48 16.13
N CYS A 19 -25.31 33.06 15.76
CA CYS A 19 -24.55 32.62 14.57
C CYS A 19 -23.97 31.22 14.74
N MET A 20 -23.64 30.82 15.98
CA MET A 20 -23.16 29.47 16.27
C MET A 20 -24.22 28.41 16.01
N LYS A 21 -25.51 28.71 16.28
CA LYS A 21 -26.61 27.81 15.95
C LYS A 21 -26.74 27.65 14.44
N ASP A 22 -26.69 28.74 13.69
CA ASP A 22 -26.80 28.71 12.23
C ASP A 22 -25.61 28.00 11.58
N VAL A 23 -24.39 28.20 12.09
CA VAL A 23 -23.19 27.48 11.63
C VAL A 23 -23.30 25.99 11.95
N VAL A 24 -23.72 25.63 13.18
CA VAL A 24 -23.93 24.23 13.54
C VAL A 24 -24.99 23.63 12.64
N GLU A 25 -26.09 24.31 12.36
CA GLU A 25 -27.16 23.82 11.47
C GLU A 25 -26.68 23.67 10.02
N CYS A 26 -25.90 24.63 9.48
CA CYS A 26 -25.33 24.53 8.14
C CYS A 26 -24.25 23.45 8.01
N VAL A 27 -23.42 23.24 9.03
CA VAL A 27 -22.35 22.23 9.03
C VAL A 27 -22.89 20.84 9.38
N SER A 28 -23.93 20.77 10.21
CA SER A 28 -24.67 19.53 10.50
C SER A 28 -25.75 19.22 9.47
N PHE A 29 -25.98 20.11 8.51
CA PHE A 29 -26.71 19.81 7.28
C PHE A 29 -25.96 18.67 6.58
N LYS A 30 -26.43 17.47 6.85
CA LYS A 30 -26.00 16.27 6.18
C LYS A 30 -26.53 16.39 4.76
N GLU A 31 -25.70 16.87 3.84
CA GLU A 31 -26.03 16.85 2.42
C GLU A 31 -26.51 15.44 2.08
N SER A 32 -27.79 15.34 1.72
CA SER A 32 -28.41 14.12 1.26
C SER A 32 -27.86 13.83 -0.15
N GLY A 33 -26.61 13.37 -0.17
CA GLY A 33 -25.76 13.34 -1.36
C GLY A 33 -24.26 13.19 -1.06
N ALA A 34 -23.83 13.37 0.20
CA ALA A 34 -22.44 13.10 0.58
C ALA A 34 -22.13 11.62 0.34
N HIS A 35 -21.20 11.36 -0.59
CA HIS A 35 -20.74 10.01 -0.90
C HIS A 35 -20.25 9.33 0.38
N GLN A 36 -20.92 8.26 0.79
CA GLN A 36 -20.39 7.39 1.84
C GLN A 36 -19.20 6.65 1.27
N TRP A 37 -18.01 7.19 1.51
CA TRP A 37 -16.77 6.50 1.19
C TRP A 37 -16.80 5.17 1.92
N LYS A 38 -16.54 4.10 1.17
CA LYS A 38 -16.24 2.82 1.79
C LYS A 38 -14.79 2.94 2.26
N HIS A 39 -14.58 3.20 3.55
CA HIS A 39 -13.25 3.21 4.18
C HIS A 39 -12.72 1.77 4.33
N ASP A 40 -12.84 0.99 3.25
CA ASP A 40 -12.16 -0.28 3.14
C ASP A 40 -10.65 -0.02 3.17
N PHE A 41 -9.93 -0.95 3.77
CA PHE A 41 -8.47 -0.90 3.73
C PHE A 41 -8.01 -0.90 2.27
N PHE A 42 -7.15 0.07 1.94
CA PHE A 42 -6.46 0.05 0.66
C PHE A 42 -5.70 -1.27 0.54
N PRO A 43 -5.85 -2.04 -0.56
CA PRO A 43 -5.18 -3.32 -0.72
C PRO A 43 -3.69 -3.06 -0.94
N TRP A 44 -2.94 -2.95 0.15
CA TRP A 44 -1.50 -2.84 0.11
C TRP A 44 -0.93 -4.03 -0.65
N VAL A 45 -0.32 -3.75 -1.80
CA VAL A 45 0.32 -4.77 -2.61
C VAL A 45 1.76 -4.90 -2.11
N GLU A 46 2.17 -6.15 -1.85
CA GLU A 46 3.56 -6.45 -1.57
C GLU A 46 4.43 -6.03 -2.76
N VAL A 47 5.38 -5.13 -2.51
CA VAL A 47 6.32 -4.68 -3.54
C VAL A 47 7.29 -5.81 -3.79
N ALA A 48 7.03 -6.58 -4.86
CA ALA A 48 7.88 -7.68 -5.26
C ALA A 48 9.28 -7.21 -5.66
N HIS A 49 10.31 -7.93 -5.17
CA HIS A 49 11.69 -7.70 -5.58
C HIS A 49 11.84 -7.88 -7.10
N PRO A 50 12.59 -7.00 -7.82
CA PRO A 50 12.63 -6.99 -9.29
C PRO A 50 13.08 -8.30 -9.94
N VAL A 51 13.80 -9.15 -9.21
CA VAL A 51 14.30 -10.47 -9.66
C VAL A 51 13.44 -11.65 -9.17
N LEU A 52 12.64 -11.49 -8.11
CA LEU A 52 11.89 -12.60 -7.50
C LEU A 52 10.43 -12.70 -7.96
N GLY A 53 9.76 -11.57 -8.15
CA GLY A 53 8.36 -11.56 -8.50
C GLY A 53 7.43 -12.00 -7.37
N LYS A 54 6.40 -12.77 -7.71
CA LYS A 54 5.33 -13.20 -6.81
C LYS A 54 5.86 -14.27 -5.85
N ARG A 55 5.54 -14.11 -4.57
CA ARG A 55 5.77 -15.10 -3.52
C ARG A 55 4.57 -16.01 -3.35
N GLU A 56 4.82 -17.30 -3.18
CA GLU A 56 3.86 -18.29 -2.71
C GLU A 56 4.42 -18.96 -1.45
N VAL A 57 3.63 -18.97 -0.37
CA VAL A 57 4.03 -19.58 0.90
C VAL A 57 3.52 -21.01 0.94
N LEU A 58 4.42 -21.97 1.15
CA LEU A 58 4.11 -23.40 1.23
C LEU A 58 4.21 -23.88 2.70
N GLN A 59 3.77 -25.12 2.97
CA GLN A 59 3.95 -25.74 4.29
C GLN A 59 5.43 -25.80 4.73
N LYS A 60 6.35 -25.90 3.76
CA LYS A 60 7.81 -25.91 3.99
C LYS A 60 8.48 -24.92 3.03
N GLY A 61 8.60 -23.67 3.47
CA GLY A 61 9.33 -22.63 2.75
C GLY A 61 8.44 -21.75 1.87
N SER A 62 9.05 -21.12 0.87
CA SER A 62 8.37 -20.23 -0.08
C SER A 62 8.93 -20.42 -1.47
N THR A 63 8.06 -20.34 -2.47
CA THR A 63 8.43 -20.32 -3.89
C THR A 63 8.27 -18.90 -4.41
N PHE A 64 9.19 -18.48 -5.29
CA PHE A 64 9.14 -17.18 -5.94
C PHE A 64 9.13 -17.39 -7.44
N GLU A 65 8.18 -16.75 -8.12
CA GLU A 65 8.04 -16.81 -9.57
C GLU A 65 7.73 -15.43 -10.13
N GLY A 66 8.43 -15.05 -11.21
CA GLY A 66 8.23 -13.76 -11.83
C GLY A 66 8.81 -13.69 -13.22
N VAL A 67 8.33 -12.69 -13.96
CA VAL A 67 8.92 -12.29 -15.23
C VAL A 67 9.86 -11.12 -14.98
N LEU A 68 11.05 -11.19 -15.56
CA LEU A 68 12.02 -10.11 -15.48
C LEU A 68 11.47 -8.87 -16.20
N ARG A 69 11.38 -7.76 -15.46
CA ARG A 69 10.92 -6.49 -16.03
C ARG A 69 11.88 -6.00 -17.12
N LYS A 70 11.38 -5.20 -18.06
CA LYS A 70 12.15 -4.73 -19.23
C LYS A 70 13.40 -3.97 -18.82
N GLU A 71 13.30 -3.17 -17.76
CA GLU A 71 14.37 -2.34 -17.22
C GLU A 71 15.49 -3.22 -16.64
N VAL A 72 15.13 -4.24 -15.87
CA VAL A 72 16.10 -5.18 -15.28
C VAL A 72 16.71 -6.08 -16.36
N ARG A 73 15.90 -6.49 -17.35
CA ARG A 73 16.38 -7.23 -18.51
C ARG A 73 17.41 -6.44 -19.31
N ALA A 74 17.20 -5.13 -19.50
CA ALA A 74 18.16 -4.29 -20.22
C ALA A 74 19.51 -4.23 -19.49
N LEU A 75 19.53 -4.26 -18.16
CA LEU A 75 20.77 -4.32 -17.38
C LEU A 75 21.46 -5.69 -17.49
N ILE A 76 20.68 -6.77 -17.40
CA ILE A 76 21.21 -8.15 -17.49
C ILE A 76 21.73 -8.45 -18.90
N SER A 77 21.13 -7.87 -19.95
CA SER A 77 21.58 -8.10 -21.33
C SER A 77 22.98 -7.59 -21.64
N GLU A 78 23.52 -6.67 -20.84
CA GLU A 78 24.88 -6.19 -20.97
C GLU A 78 25.93 -7.21 -20.47
N HIS A 79 25.51 -8.26 -19.75
CA HIS A 79 26.41 -9.33 -19.31
C HIS A 79 26.58 -10.39 -20.40
N ILE A 80 27.53 -10.14 -21.29
CA ILE A 80 27.80 -11.00 -22.45
C ILE A 80 29.00 -11.91 -22.18
N VAL A 81 28.78 -13.22 -22.31
CA VAL A 81 29.82 -14.24 -22.21
C VAL A 81 29.82 -15.04 -23.51
N LEU A 82 30.97 -15.11 -24.18
CA LEU A 82 31.11 -15.80 -25.47
C LEU A 82 30.06 -15.36 -26.52
N GLY A 83 29.71 -14.07 -26.53
CA GLY A 83 28.77 -13.49 -27.48
C GLY A 83 27.28 -13.70 -27.15
N ALA A 84 26.95 -14.35 -26.03
CA ALA A 84 25.57 -14.52 -25.56
C ALA A 84 25.32 -13.73 -24.27
N ALA A 85 24.18 -13.05 -24.20
CA ALA A 85 23.71 -12.45 -22.96
C ALA A 85 23.32 -13.55 -21.96
N LEU A 86 23.97 -13.57 -20.79
CA LEU A 86 23.72 -14.54 -19.73
C LEU A 86 23.42 -13.83 -18.42
N MET A 87 22.67 -14.51 -17.54
CA MET A 87 22.47 -14.03 -16.18
C MET A 87 23.82 -13.99 -15.44
N PRO A 88 24.24 -12.84 -14.87
CA PRO A 88 25.45 -12.77 -14.06
C PRO A 88 25.34 -13.70 -12.85
N GLY A 89 26.45 -14.31 -12.43
CA GLY A 89 26.50 -15.11 -11.20
C GLY A 89 26.00 -14.33 -9.96
N ALA A 90 26.33 -13.04 -9.88
CA ALA A 90 25.86 -12.15 -8.83
C ALA A 90 24.33 -11.98 -8.83
N GLY A 91 23.67 -12.07 -9.99
CA GLY A 91 22.21 -11.98 -10.08
C GLY A 91 21.50 -13.16 -9.40
N PHE A 92 22.11 -14.35 -9.41
CA PHE A 92 21.59 -15.50 -8.64
C PHE A 92 21.77 -15.30 -7.13
N LEU A 93 22.89 -14.72 -6.71
CA LEU A 93 23.13 -14.39 -5.29
C LEU A 93 22.12 -13.35 -4.78
N GLU A 94 21.83 -12.34 -5.58
CA GLU A 94 20.79 -11.35 -5.29
C GLU A 94 19.41 -12.01 -5.13
N ALA A 95 19.02 -12.89 -6.06
CA ALA A 95 17.77 -13.62 -5.95
C ALA A 95 17.70 -14.47 -4.67
N MET A 96 18.74 -15.25 -4.37
CA MET A 96 18.75 -16.11 -3.17
C MET A 96 18.72 -15.30 -1.87
N SER A 97 19.49 -14.22 -1.77
CA SER A 97 19.53 -13.38 -0.57
C SER A 97 18.20 -12.66 -0.34
N SER A 98 17.63 -12.07 -1.39
CA SER A 98 16.32 -11.42 -1.33
C SER A 98 15.18 -12.41 -1.02
N ALA A 99 15.28 -13.66 -1.51
CA ALA A 99 14.29 -14.70 -1.19
C ALA A 99 14.38 -15.11 0.28
N GLY A 100 15.60 -15.21 0.82
CA GLY A 100 15.83 -15.46 2.24
C GLY A 100 15.28 -14.33 3.12
N ALA A 101 15.52 -13.07 2.73
CA ALA A 101 14.98 -11.90 3.44
C ALA A 101 13.45 -11.90 3.42
N ALA A 102 12.82 -12.03 2.24
CA ALA A 102 11.38 -12.09 2.09
C ALA A 102 10.77 -13.28 2.85
N ALA A 103 11.43 -14.43 2.88
CA ALA A 103 10.95 -15.61 3.61
C ALA A 103 10.84 -15.37 5.12
N MET A 104 11.66 -14.48 5.70
CA MET A 104 11.59 -14.10 7.12
C MET A 104 10.47 -13.09 7.40
N GLU A 105 9.99 -12.36 6.40
CA GLU A 105 8.92 -11.40 6.54
C GLU A 105 7.54 -12.09 6.48
N PRO A 106 6.60 -11.71 7.36
CA PRO A 106 5.22 -12.18 7.27
C PRO A 106 4.57 -11.61 6.00
N PRO A 107 3.75 -12.39 5.27
CA PRO A 107 3.07 -11.89 4.08
C PRO A 107 2.15 -10.71 4.41
N LEU A 108 2.23 -9.66 3.60
CA LEU A 108 1.44 -8.44 3.78
C LEU A 108 -0.06 -8.75 3.63
N GLY A 109 -0.88 -8.13 4.50
CA GLY A 109 -2.34 -8.29 4.48
C GLY A 109 -2.87 -9.44 5.34
N GLN A 110 -2.01 -10.22 5.98
CA GLN A 110 -2.44 -11.10 7.07
C GLN A 110 -2.55 -10.27 8.35
N SER A 111 -3.74 -10.16 8.93
CA SER A 111 -3.90 -9.47 10.22
C SER A 111 -3.02 -10.16 11.24
N ILE A 112 -2.03 -9.42 11.76
CA ILE A 112 -1.30 -9.85 12.96
C ILE A 112 -2.33 -9.93 14.08
N ASP A 113 -2.65 -11.15 14.50
CA ASP A 113 -3.48 -11.35 15.67
C ASP A 113 -2.65 -10.95 16.90
N LEU A 114 -2.78 -9.69 17.30
CA LEU A 114 -2.14 -9.12 18.48
C LEU A 114 -2.62 -9.79 19.79
N SER A 115 -3.58 -10.73 19.74
CA SER A 115 -4.06 -11.46 20.92
C SER A 115 -3.09 -12.50 21.46
N GLY A 116 -1.95 -12.77 20.79
CA GLY A 116 -0.90 -13.63 21.31
C GLY A 116 -1.24 -15.13 21.36
N LYS A 117 -2.37 -15.57 20.79
CA LYS A 117 -2.73 -16.98 20.70
C LYS A 117 -2.06 -17.64 19.49
N LYS A 118 -1.06 -18.50 19.74
CA LYS A 118 -0.54 -19.44 18.74
C LYS A 118 -1.70 -20.30 18.20
N ARG A 119 -1.91 -20.30 16.88
CA ARG A 119 -2.79 -21.28 16.23
C ARG A 119 -2.05 -22.62 16.17
N SER A 120 -2.64 -23.63 16.80
CA SER A 120 -2.28 -25.04 16.57
C SER A 120 -2.90 -25.49 15.25
N ALA A 121 -2.15 -26.36 14.57
CA ALA A 121 -2.30 -26.89 13.21
C ALA A 121 -3.74 -27.11 12.69
#